data_AF-A0A4U5PHK5-F1
#
_entry.id   AF-A0A4U5PHK5-F1
#
_cell.length_a   1.000
_cell.length_b   1.000
_cell.length_c   1.000
_cell.angle_alpha   90.00
_cell.angle_beta   90.00
_cell.angle_gamma   90.00
#
_symmetry.space_group_name_H-M   'P 1'
#
loop_
_entity.id
_entity.type
_entity.pdbx_description
1 polymer ?
#
loop_
_entity_poly.entity_id
_entity_poly.type
_entity_poly.pdbx_seq_one_letter_code
_entity_poly.pdbx_strand_id
1 'polypeptide(L)'
;MTISKNQIKSDANNNSYKSGVSPEMNTNMKFVPYTFVDAVAHLISKEDVEVFLALSNNLWSSVAQKHERRIDLELDVVLTDDGLTLKAEEAEGIGRFLDGPYCRYARITECYLDDQRTSDTVVDPKMLQKFYTIASRTPILGLDLVYQYDAKASVKNIAFWWKLPVKKLTVSVGSSTEIIKYHFFENELLEQVEVWSAVFCYDFMKQLVESFRKGEMQKMHSTDKQIKQLEKIGFQKSLSRGYELTIEKIQNGKPKKIRFFTERE
;
A
#
# COMPACT_ATOMS: atom_id res chain seq x y z
N MET A 1 -1.66 -44.33 46.93
CA MET A 1 -2.44 -44.41 45.68
C MET A 1 -1.47 -44.10 44.56
N THR A 2 -1.19 -45.10 43.74
CA THR A 2 -0.03 -45.21 42.85
C THR A 2 -0.50 -45.03 41.42
N ILE A 3 0.10 -44.10 40.66
CA ILE A 3 -0.08 -43.98 39.20
C ILE A 3 1.32 -43.68 38.66
N SER A 4 2.13 -44.71 38.40
CA SER A 4 2.24 -45.49 37.16
C SER A 4 2.72 -44.65 35.96
N LYS A 5 3.99 -44.88 35.61
CA LYS A 5 4.70 -44.42 34.43
C LYS A 5 4.18 -45.18 33.21
N ASN A 6 3.69 -44.49 32.19
CA ASN A 6 3.48 -45.09 30.87
C ASN A 6 4.60 -44.68 29.92
N GLN A 7 5.41 -45.69 29.59
CA GLN A 7 6.33 -45.75 28.46
C GLN A 7 5.54 -45.65 27.16
N ILE A 8 5.89 -44.70 26.30
CA ILE A 8 5.50 -44.75 24.89
C ILE A 8 6.69 -45.32 24.13
N LYS A 9 6.45 -46.49 23.53
CA LYS A 9 7.38 -47.24 22.70
C LYS A 9 7.59 -46.53 21.37
N SER A 10 8.83 -46.68 20.93
CA SER A 10 9.38 -46.45 19.61
C SER A 10 8.57 -47.10 18.48
N ASP A 11 8.27 -46.33 17.44
CA ASP A 11 8.17 -46.84 16.08
C ASP A 11 9.11 -46.00 15.19
N ALA A 12 10.31 -46.55 14.99
CA ALA A 12 11.30 -46.03 14.05
C ALA A 12 10.85 -46.39 12.63
N ASN A 13 10.14 -45.46 11.98
CA ASN A 13 9.75 -45.61 10.59
C ASN A 13 10.93 -45.17 9.69
N ASN A 14 11.73 -46.16 9.29
CA ASN A 14 12.82 -46.03 8.33
C ASN A 14 12.25 -45.82 6.91
N ASN A 15 11.88 -44.58 6.59
CA ASN A 15 11.66 -44.19 5.20
C ASN A 15 13.01 -43.82 4.56
N SER A 16 13.61 -44.80 3.88
CA SER A 16 14.74 -44.56 2.98
C SER A 16 14.25 -43.72 1.79
N TYR A 17 14.39 -42.40 1.91
CA TYR A 17 14.28 -41.52 0.75
C TYR A 17 15.41 -41.87 -0.21
N LYS A 18 15.05 -42.50 -1.33
CA LYS A 18 15.93 -42.65 -2.49
C LYS A 18 16.36 -41.27 -2.94
N SER A 19 17.58 -40.90 -2.56
CA SER A 19 18.36 -39.81 -3.14
C SER A 19 18.66 -40.15 -4.59
N GLY A 20 17.84 -39.64 -5.49
CA GLY A 20 17.99 -39.95 -6.91
C GLY A 20 17.10 -39.07 -7.75
N VAL A 21 17.42 -37.78 -7.77
CA VAL A 21 17.50 -36.87 -8.92
C VAL A 21 17.79 -35.50 -8.31
N SER A 22 19.04 -35.06 -8.37
CA SER A 22 19.34 -33.63 -8.26
C SER A 22 18.94 -33.03 -9.61
N PRO A 23 17.91 -32.17 -9.70
CA PRO A 23 17.76 -31.38 -10.89
C PRO A 23 18.82 -30.28 -10.78
N GLU A 24 20.01 -30.55 -11.32
CA GLU A 24 20.84 -29.48 -11.85
C GLU A 24 20.09 -28.88 -13.05
N MET A 25 18.98 -28.19 -12.77
CA MET A 25 18.46 -27.16 -13.66
C MET A 25 19.43 -25.99 -13.54
N ASN A 26 20.57 -26.14 -14.23
CA ASN A 26 21.49 -25.06 -14.55
C ASN A 26 20.78 -24.15 -15.56
N THR A 27 19.67 -23.55 -15.12
CA THR A 27 18.96 -22.51 -15.85
C THR A 27 19.93 -21.35 -15.91
N ASN A 28 20.45 -21.11 -17.10
CA ASN A 28 21.47 -20.11 -17.37
C ASN A 28 20.86 -18.72 -17.11
N MET A 29 20.81 -18.27 -15.85
CA MET A 29 20.29 -16.96 -15.41
C MET A 29 21.15 -15.78 -15.89
N LYS A 30 22.08 -16.00 -16.82
CA LYS A 30 22.97 -14.98 -17.39
C LYS A 30 22.25 -13.95 -18.26
N PHE A 31 20.97 -14.18 -18.59
CA PHE A 31 20.22 -13.35 -19.55
C PHE A 31 18.93 -12.75 -18.96
N VAL A 32 18.96 -12.36 -17.69
CA VAL A 32 17.88 -11.56 -17.12
C VAL A 32 18.07 -10.11 -17.55
N PRO A 33 17.07 -9.47 -18.19
CA PRO A 33 17.19 -8.07 -18.61
C PRO A 33 17.51 -7.14 -17.44
N TYR A 34 18.35 -6.13 -17.67
CA TYR A 34 18.67 -5.13 -16.66
C TYR A 34 17.42 -4.44 -16.09
N THR A 35 16.40 -4.26 -16.92
CA THR A 35 15.10 -3.70 -16.54
C THR A 35 14.36 -4.56 -15.52
N PHE A 36 14.55 -5.89 -15.55
CA PHE A 36 13.98 -6.77 -14.54
C PHE A 36 14.69 -6.60 -13.20
N VAL A 37 16.02 -6.55 -13.18
CA VAL A 37 16.80 -6.31 -11.94
C VAL A 37 16.41 -4.97 -11.30
N ASP A 38 16.27 -3.92 -12.11
CA ASP A 38 15.79 -2.62 -11.64
C ASP A 38 14.38 -2.74 -11.06
N ALA A 39 13.44 -3.34 -11.79
CA ALA A 39 12.07 -3.51 -11.32
C ALA A 39 11.99 -4.28 -9.99
N VAL A 40 12.74 -5.38 -9.84
CA VAL A 40 12.79 -6.14 -8.59
C VAL A 40 13.36 -5.26 -7.46
N ALA A 41 14.45 -4.53 -7.69
CA ALA A 41 15.04 -3.67 -6.67
C ALA A 41 14.05 -2.62 -6.12
N HIS A 42 13.13 -2.13 -6.95
CA HIS A 42 12.05 -1.23 -6.54
C HIS A 42 10.93 -1.90 -5.75
N LEU A 43 10.68 -3.18 -6.00
CA LEU A 43 9.58 -3.93 -5.41
C LEU A 43 9.93 -4.56 -4.06
N ILE A 44 11.20 -4.91 -3.82
CA ILE A 44 11.59 -5.54 -2.56
C ILE A 44 11.46 -4.57 -1.38
N SER A 45 11.13 -5.13 -0.21
CA SER A 45 11.13 -4.41 1.07
C SER A 45 12.57 -4.13 1.53
N LYS A 46 12.76 -3.26 2.53
CA LYS A 46 14.11 -3.00 3.07
C LYS A 46 14.63 -4.22 3.83
N GLU A 47 13.72 -4.96 4.44
CA GLU A 47 13.97 -6.15 5.25
C GLU A 47 14.45 -7.33 4.39
N ASP A 48 13.98 -7.41 3.14
CA ASP A 48 14.36 -8.50 2.23
C ASP A 48 15.74 -8.28 1.57
N VAL A 49 16.32 -7.09 1.65
CA VAL A 49 17.58 -6.75 0.96
C VAL A 49 18.73 -7.68 1.37
N GLU A 50 18.82 -8.00 2.66
CA GLU A 50 19.86 -8.88 3.19
C GLU A 50 19.78 -10.29 2.57
N VAL A 51 18.56 -10.77 2.29
CA VAL A 51 18.35 -12.05 1.62
C VAL A 51 18.96 -12.03 0.22
N PHE A 52 18.76 -10.94 -0.52
CA PHE A 52 19.33 -10.79 -1.87
C PHE A 52 20.85 -10.62 -1.87
N LEU A 53 21.42 -9.96 -0.85
CA LEU A 53 22.87 -9.86 -0.66
C LEU A 53 23.52 -11.23 -0.38
N ALA A 54 22.82 -12.08 0.38
CA ALA A 54 23.30 -13.42 0.73
C ALA A 54 23.29 -14.41 -0.46
N LEU A 55 22.58 -14.09 -1.55
CA LEU A 55 22.58 -14.94 -2.75
C LEU A 55 23.92 -14.82 -3.49
N SER A 56 24.58 -15.96 -3.69
CA SER A 56 25.92 -16.07 -4.31
C SER A 56 25.98 -15.72 -5.80
N ASN A 57 24.89 -15.23 -6.39
CA ASN A 57 24.80 -14.85 -7.80
C ASN A 57 24.90 -13.33 -7.95
N ASN A 58 25.85 -12.87 -8.78
CA ASN A 58 26.08 -11.45 -9.11
C ASN A 58 24.82 -10.72 -9.59
N LEU A 59 23.87 -11.42 -10.21
CA LEU A 59 22.59 -10.84 -10.62
C LEU A 59 21.75 -10.40 -9.41
N TRP A 60 21.61 -11.26 -8.41
CA TRP A 60 20.76 -11.00 -7.25
C TRP A 60 21.42 -10.04 -6.27
N SER A 61 22.75 -10.11 -6.10
CA SER A 61 23.47 -9.09 -5.33
C SER A 61 23.37 -7.71 -5.99
N SER A 62 23.27 -7.63 -7.32
CA SER A 62 23.02 -6.36 -8.02
C SER A 62 21.63 -5.78 -7.77
N VAL A 63 20.61 -6.61 -7.47
CA VAL A 63 19.29 -6.14 -7.02
C VAL A 63 19.44 -5.38 -5.71
N ALA A 64 20.13 -5.97 -4.74
CA ALA A 64 20.36 -5.34 -3.44
C ALA A 64 21.18 -4.05 -3.55
N GLN A 65 22.29 -4.05 -4.30
CA GLN A 65 23.10 -2.85 -4.52
C GLN A 65 22.31 -1.70 -5.16
N LYS A 66 21.35 -2.01 -6.04
CA LYS A 66 20.47 -0.99 -6.63
C LYS A 66 19.39 -0.55 -5.66
N HIS A 67 18.87 -1.45 -4.83
CA HIS A 67 17.95 -1.10 -3.76
C HIS A 67 18.58 -0.14 -2.76
N GLU A 68 19.86 -0.32 -2.40
CA GLU A 68 20.59 0.62 -1.53
C GLU A 68 20.68 2.04 -2.11
N ARG A 69 20.53 2.19 -3.43
CA ARG A 69 20.48 3.49 -4.13
C ARG A 69 19.07 4.03 -4.28
N ARG A 70 18.06 3.30 -3.78
CA ARG A 70 16.66 3.70 -3.84
C ARG A 70 16.44 4.93 -2.98
N ILE A 71 15.63 5.84 -3.49
CA ILE A 71 15.17 7.02 -2.77
C ILE A 71 13.67 6.87 -2.60
N ASP A 72 13.25 6.66 -1.35
CA ASP A 72 11.84 6.64 -0.99
C ASP A 72 11.39 8.11 -0.85
N LEU A 73 10.33 8.48 -1.56
CA LEU A 73 9.80 9.83 -1.60
C LEU A 73 8.37 9.85 -1.08
N GLU A 74 8.13 10.78 -0.18
CA GLU A 74 6.78 11.22 0.15
C GLU A 74 6.49 12.51 -0.59
N LEU A 75 5.36 12.54 -1.30
CA LEU A 75 4.99 13.65 -2.17
C LEU A 75 3.79 14.38 -1.60
N ASP A 76 3.97 15.66 -1.29
CA ASP A 76 2.85 16.58 -1.14
C ASP A 76 2.44 17.09 -2.53
N VAL A 77 1.24 16.72 -2.91
CA VAL A 77 0.59 17.18 -4.11
C VAL A 77 -0.38 18.28 -3.70
N VAL A 78 0.06 19.53 -3.86
CA VAL A 78 -0.72 20.70 -3.49
C VAL A 78 -1.30 21.33 -4.73
N LEU A 79 -2.63 21.36 -4.81
CA LEU A 79 -3.35 22.07 -5.84
C LEU A 79 -3.67 23.50 -5.36
N THR A 80 -3.21 24.52 -6.07
CA THR A 80 -3.46 25.94 -5.78
C THR A 80 -4.14 26.61 -6.97
N ASP A 81 -4.57 27.87 -6.80
CA ASP A 81 -5.14 28.64 -7.91
C ASP A 81 -4.15 28.87 -9.06
N ASP A 82 -2.85 28.88 -8.75
CA ASP A 82 -1.77 28.99 -9.73
C ASP A 82 -1.43 27.65 -10.43
N GLY A 83 -2.07 26.56 -10.00
CA GLY A 83 -1.92 25.23 -10.58
C GLY A 83 -1.36 24.21 -9.62
N LEU A 84 -0.57 23.28 -10.14
CA LEU A 84 -0.10 22.12 -9.40
C LEU A 84 1.32 22.34 -8.88
N THR A 85 1.49 22.22 -7.56
CA THR A 85 2.80 22.19 -6.92
C THR A 85 3.06 20.80 -6.35
N LEU A 86 4.22 20.23 -6.70
CA LEU A 86 4.73 19.02 -6.05
C LEU A 86 5.81 19.45 -5.06
N LYS A 87 5.71 18.98 -3.82
CA LYS A 87 6.76 19.12 -2.81
C LYS A 87 7.15 17.73 -2.32
N ALA A 88 8.41 17.58 -1.95
CA ALA A 88 8.91 16.40 -1.25
C ALA A 88 9.74 16.93 -0.09
N GLU A 89 9.50 16.40 1.10
CA GLU A 89 10.09 16.90 2.35
C GLU A 89 11.63 16.90 2.30
N GLU A 90 12.22 15.89 1.65
CA GLU A 90 13.66 15.66 1.64
C GLU A 90 14.39 16.14 0.36
N ALA A 91 13.69 16.71 -0.62
CA ALA A 91 14.29 17.08 -1.91
C ALA A 91 14.15 18.56 -2.23
N GLU A 92 15.23 19.33 -2.04
CA GLU A 92 15.35 20.66 -2.63
C GLU A 92 15.20 20.57 -4.16
N GLY A 93 14.09 21.11 -4.68
CA GLY A 93 13.82 21.18 -6.11
C GLY A 93 13.44 19.82 -6.70
N ILE A 94 12.27 19.30 -6.34
CA ILE A 94 11.70 18.08 -6.92
C ILE A 94 11.78 18.06 -8.46
N GLY A 95 11.64 19.21 -9.13
CA GLY A 95 11.83 19.32 -10.58
C GLY A 95 13.21 18.86 -11.05
N ARG A 96 14.28 19.27 -10.34
CA ARG A 96 15.65 18.81 -10.64
C ARG A 96 15.83 17.33 -10.34
N PHE A 97 15.18 16.83 -9.31
CA PHE A 97 15.21 15.41 -8.97
C PHE A 97 14.55 14.56 -10.07
N LEU A 98 13.38 14.98 -10.53
CA LEU A 98 12.57 14.30 -11.54
C LEU A 98 13.22 14.34 -12.93
N ASP A 99 13.86 15.47 -13.27
CA ASP A 99 14.61 15.64 -14.51
C ASP A 99 16.04 15.06 -14.43
N GLY A 100 16.47 14.61 -13.25
CA GLY A 100 17.81 14.11 -12.97
C GLY A 100 17.97 12.61 -13.20
N PRO A 101 19.22 12.11 -13.32
CA PRO A 101 19.50 10.68 -13.52
C PRO A 101 19.12 9.79 -12.32
N TYR A 102 18.81 10.40 -11.17
CA TYR A 102 18.42 9.71 -9.93
C TYR A 102 16.94 9.34 -9.89
N CYS A 103 16.09 9.92 -10.75
CA CYS A 103 14.66 9.62 -10.77
C CYS A 103 14.36 8.13 -11.06
N ARG A 104 15.28 7.45 -11.77
CA ARG A 104 15.17 6.01 -12.06
C ARG A 104 15.17 5.12 -10.82
N TYR A 105 15.64 5.62 -9.68
CA TYR A 105 15.68 4.89 -8.40
C TYR A 105 14.68 5.45 -7.38
N ALA A 106 13.82 6.38 -7.80
CA ALA A 106 12.79 6.94 -6.94
C ALA A 106 11.64 5.96 -6.76
N ARG A 107 11.10 5.89 -5.54
CA ARG A 107 9.85 5.21 -5.23
C ARG A 107 8.95 6.17 -4.47
N ILE A 108 7.71 6.33 -4.91
CA ILE A 108 6.74 7.17 -4.21
C ILE A 108 6.05 6.28 -3.17
N THR A 109 6.41 6.46 -1.91
CA THR A 109 5.87 5.67 -0.80
C THR A 109 4.50 6.18 -0.39
N GLU A 110 4.29 7.49 -0.43
CA GLU A 110 3.04 8.14 -0.07
C GLU A 110 2.82 9.38 -0.94
N CYS A 111 1.56 9.61 -1.31
CA CYS A 111 1.10 10.87 -1.88
C CYS A 111 0.09 11.52 -0.93
N TYR A 112 0.41 12.69 -0.41
CA TYR A 112 -0.53 13.54 0.32
C TYR A 112 -1.23 14.46 -0.68
N LEU A 113 -2.56 14.40 -0.72
CA LEU A 113 -3.33 15.30 -1.57
C LEU A 113 -3.88 16.45 -0.74
N ASP A 114 -3.50 17.67 -1.12
CA ASP A 114 -4.02 18.90 -0.53
C ASP A 114 -4.60 19.82 -1.63
N ASP A 115 -5.80 20.35 -1.41
CA ASP A 115 -6.47 21.29 -2.30
C ASP A 115 -6.60 22.63 -1.58
N GLN A 116 -5.71 23.55 -1.92
CA GLN A 116 -5.60 24.90 -1.35
C GLN A 116 -6.17 25.97 -2.30
N ARG A 117 -6.94 25.57 -3.32
CA ARG A 117 -7.57 26.53 -4.23
C ARG A 117 -8.61 27.39 -3.53
N THR A 118 -8.66 28.66 -3.90
CA THR A 118 -9.75 29.58 -3.54
C THR A 118 -10.76 29.76 -4.68
N SER A 119 -10.47 29.20 -5.85
CA SER A 119 -11.27 29.30 -7.07
C SER A 119 -11.41 27.96 -7.81
N ASP A 120 -12.40 27.85 -8.70
CA ASP A 120 -12.64 26.67 -9.55
C ASP A 120 -11.63 26.52 -10.72
N THR A 121 -10.39 26.99 -10.53
CA THR A 121 -9.39 27.02 -11.60
C THR A 121 -9.11 25.61 -12.13
N VAL A 122 -9.11 25.49 -13.46
CA VAL A 122 -8.82 24.26 -14.20
C VAL A 122 -7.31 24.03 -14.21
N VAL A 123 -6.90 22.82 -13.83
CA VAL A 123 -5.47 22.46 -13.78
C VAL A 123 -4.86 22.45 -15.18
N ASP A 124 -3.69 23.08 -15.34
CA ASP A 124 -2.93 23.05 -16.60
C ASP A 124 -2.58 21.59 -17.00
N PRO A 125 -3.06 21.10 -18.16
CA PRO A 125 -2.76 19.76 -18.65
C PRO A 125 -1.26 19.44 -18.74
N LYS A 126 -0.40 20.43 -18.98
CA LYS A 126 1.06 20.21 -19.05
C LYS A 126 1.66 19.85 -17.69
N MET A 127 1.15 20.43 -16.61
CA MET A 127 1.59 20.08 -15.26
C MET A 127 1.14 18.66 -14.89
N LEU A 128 -0.07 18.29 -15.28
CA LEU A 128 -0.57 16.91 -15.13
C LEU A 128 0.30 15.91 -15.87
N GLN A 129 0.70 16.23 -17.10
CA GLN A 129 1.53 15.36 -17.92
C GLN A 129 2.87 15.02 -17.26
N LYS A 130 3.49 15.98 -16.57
CA LYS A 130 4.72 15.73 -15.80
C LYS A 130 4.48 14.74 -14.67
N PHE A 131 3.43 14.95 -13.88
CA PHE A 131 3.06 14.02 -12.82
C PHE A 131 2.75 12.62 -13.36
N TYR A 132 1.95 12.51 -14.43
CA TYR A 132 1.68 11.23 -15.08
C TYR A 132 2.93 10.52 -15.55
N THR A 133 3.88 11.26 -16.11
CA THR A 133 5.15 10.69 -16.54
C THR A 133 5.89 10.02 -15.38
N ILE A 134 5.79 10.58 -14.17
CA ILE A 134 6.42 10.05 -12.97
C ILE A 134 5.61 8.88 -12.42
N ALA A 135 4.32 9.07 -12.20
CA ALA A 135 3.41 8.04 -11.69
C ALA A 135 3.34 6.79 -12.59
N SER A 136 3.54 6.96 -13.91
CA SER A 136 3.58 5.85 -14.86
C SER A 136 4.86 5.01 -14.78
N ARG A 137 5.95 5.60 -14.27
CA ARG A 137 7.27 4.95 -14.14
C ARG A 137 7.51 4.39 -12.75
N THR A 138 6.87 4.99 -11.75
CA THR A 138 7.11 4.70 -10.34
C THR A 138 5.81 4.25 -9.68
N PRO A 139 5.73 3.02 -9.17
CA PRO A 139 4.59 2.59 -8.37
C PRO A 139 4.36 3.54 -7.20
N ILE A 140 3.14 4.04 -7.08
CA ILE A 140 2.69 4.84 -5.92
C ILE A 140 2.11 3.87 -4.92
N LEU A 141 2.76 3.73 -3.76
CA LEU A 141 2.37 2.72 -2.78
C LEU A 141 1.17 3.16 -1.95
N GLY A 142 1.15 4.41 -1.51
CA GLY A 142 0.12 4.99 -0.65
C GLY A 142 -0.53 6.24 -1.21
N LEU A 143 -1.80 6.42 -0.86
CA LEU A 143 -2.52 7.67 -1.03
C LEU A 143 -3.12 8.10 0.31
N ASP A 144 -2.80 9.31 0.75
CA ASP A 144 -3.30 9.90 1.98
C ASP A 144 -4.23 11.09 1.67
N LEU A 145 -5.46 10.97 2.17
CA LEU A 145 -6.57 11.89 1.91
C LEU A 145 -7.05 12.62 3.18
N VAL A 146 -6.22 12.63 4.22
CA VAL A 146 -6.62 13.11 5.55
C VAL A 146 -6.94 14.61 5.57
N TYR A 147 -6.28 15.40 4.72
CA TYR A 147 -6.33 16.87 4.75
C TYR A 147 -7.39 17.51 3.82
N GLN A 148 -8.30 16.74 3.24
CA GLN A 148 -9.35 17.30 2.38
C GLN A 148 -10.49 17.91 3.22
N TYR A 149 -10.30 19.17 3.63
CA TYR A 149 -11.22 19.89 4.53
C TYR A 149 -12.54 20.34 3.88
N ASP A 150 -12.65 20.33 2.54
CA ASP A 150 -13.90 20.69 1.87
C ASP A 150 -14.29 19.68 0.78
N ALA A 151 -15.02 18.65 1.18
CA ALA A 151 -15.56 17.60 0.30
C ALA A 151 -16.49 18.12 -0.82
N LYS A 152 -16.83 19.42 -0.85
CA LYS A 152 -17.63 20.03 -1.91
C LYS A 152 -16.80 20.63 -3.03
N ALA A 153 -15.53 21.00 -2.79
CA ALA A 153 -14.62 21.36 -3.88
C ALA A 153 -14.49 20.12 -4.77
N SER A 154 -14.94 20.26 -6.02
CA SER A 154 -15.31 19.17 -6.92
C SER A 154 -14.30 18.02 -6.91
N VAL A 155 -14.65 16.92 -6.24
CA VAL A 155 -13.96 15.60 -6.33
C VAL A 155 -13.71 15.22 -7.79
N LYS A 156 -14.53 15.72 -8.72
CA LYS A 156 -14.35 15.51 -10.18
C LYS A 156 -13.14 16.25 -10.74
N ASN A 157 -12.80 17.43 -10.23
CA ASN A 157 -11.65 18.22 -10.71
C ASN A 157 -10.32 17.57 -10.31
N ILE A 158 -10.34 16.79 -9.22
CA ILE A 158 -9.19 16.01 -8.75
C ILE A 158 -9.33 14.50 -9.04
N ALA A 159 -10.28 14.11 -9.93
CA ALA A 159 -10.57 12.72 -10.24
C ALA A 159 -9.35 11.90 -10.62
N PHE A 160 -8.42 12.51 -11.34
CA PHE A 160 -7.21 11.82 -11.75
C PHE A 160 -6.25 11.51 -10.59
N TRP A 161 -6.26 12.31 -9.52
CA TRP A 161 -5.38 12.13 -8.37
C TRP A 161 -5.83 10.95 -7.51
N TRP A 162 -7.10 10.96 -7.12
CA TRP A 162 -7.59 9.91 -6.24
C TRP A 162 -7.90 8.62 -7.00
N LYS A 163 -7.92 8.62 -8.33
CA LYS A 163 -7.99 7.37 -9.13
C LYS A 163 -6.63 6.72 -9.37
N LEU A 164 -5.60 7.07 -8.62
CA LEU A 164 -4.31 6.39 -8.72
C LEU A 164 -4.41 4.96 -8.17
N PRO A 165 -3.87 3.96 -8.88
CA PRO A 165 -3.86 2.58 -8.42
C PRO A 165 -2.79 2.41 -7.33
N VAL A 166 -3.21 2.54 -6.08
CA VAL A 166 -2.36 2.43 -4.89
C VAL A 166 -2.62 1.15 -4.10
N LYS A 167 -1.63 0.71 -3.31
CA LYS A 167 -1.73 -0.44 -2.41
C LYS A 167 -2.29 -0.08 -1.04
N LYS A 168 -2.01 1.13 -0.58
CA LYS A 168 -2.44 1.68 0.71
C LYS A 168 -3.29 2.91 0.48
N LEU A 169 -4.39 3.02 1.23
CA LEU A 169 -5.26 4.18 1.23
C LEU A 169 -5.47 4.65 2.68
N THR A 170 -5.14 5.91 2.97
CA THR A 170 -5.42 6.55 4.25
C THR A 170 -6.60 7.50 4.08
N VAL A 171 -7.64 7.32 4.89
CA VAL A 171 -8.88 8.10 4.86
C VAL A 171 -9.26 8.61 6.24
N SER A 172 -10.15 9.57 6.31
CA SER A 172 -10.80 10.02 7.55
C SER A 172 -12.32 9.91 7.40
N VAL A 173 -13.05 10.14 8.49
CA VAL A 173 -14.53 10.17 8.48
C VAL A 173 -15.08 11.21 7.47
N GLY A 174 -14.31 12.25 7.16
CA GLY A 174 -14.67 13.29 6.20
C GLY A 174 -14.36 12.93 4.74
N SER A 175 -13.64 11.84 4.47
CA SER A 175 -13.23 11.50 3.11
C SER A 175 -14.44 11.21 2.20
N SER A 176 -14.32 11.62 0.93
CA SER A 176 -15.39 11.43 -0.07
C SER A 176 -15.72 9.95 -0.28
N THR A 177 -17.02 9.63 -0.22
CA THR A 177 -17.53 8.28 -0.50
C THR A 177 -17.21 7.82 -1.93
N GLU A 178 -17.11 8.74 -2.89
CA GLU A 178 -16.75 8.42 -4.28
C GLU A 178 -15.33 7.86 -4.37
N ILE A 179 -14.40 8.46 -3.63
CA ILE A 179 -13.00 8.03 -3.59
C ILE A 179 -12.90 6.63 -2.96
N ILE A 180 -13.51 6.45 -1.79
CA ILE A 180 -13.54 5.15 -1.09
C ILE A 180 -14.15 4.07 -1.99
N LYS A 181 -15.26 4.37 -2.68
CA LYS A 181 -15.94 3.46 -3.60
C LYS A 181 -15.01 2.98 -4.71
N TYR A 182 -14.30 3.89 -5.36
CA TYR A 182 -13.34 3.53 -6.40
C TYR A 182 -12.26 2.60 -5.86
N HIS A 183 -11.63 2.94 -4.74
CA HIS A 183 -10.54 2.12 -4.20
C HIS A 183 -11.02 0.72 -3.77
N PHE A 184 -12.23 0.60 -3.22
CA PHE A 184 -12.74 -0.70 -2.80
C PHE A 184 -13.11 -1.57 -3.99
N PHE A 185 -13.76 -1.00 -5.00
CA PHE A 185 -14.43 -1.79 -6.03
C PHE A 185 -13.71 -1.81 -7.38
N GLU A 186 -12.92 -0.79 -7.69
CA GLU A 186 -12.24 -0.63 -8.99
C GLU A 186 -10.71 -0.74 -8.89
N ASN A 187 -10.08 -0.26 -7.81
CA ASN A 187 -8.63 -0.41 -7.63
C ASN A 187 -8.27 -1.86 -7.26
N GLU A 188 -7.69 -2.59 -8.22
CA GLU A 188 -7.25 -3.99 -8.04
C GLU A 188 -6.02 -4.14 -7.13
N LEU A 189 -5.23 -3.08 -6.95
CA LEU A 189 -3.97 -3.12 -6.19
C LEU A 189 -4.14 -2.83 -4.69
N LEU A 190 -5.32 -2.37 -4.26
CA LEU A 190 -5.57 -2.02 -2.87
C LEU A 190 -5.44 -3.26 -1.95
N GLU A 191 -4.48 -3.19 -1.04
CA GLU A 191 -4.15 -4.21 -0.04
C GLU A 191 -4.42 -3.70 1.40
N GLN A 192 -4.44 -2.39 1.61
CA GLN A 192 -4.50 -1.77 2.95
C GLN A 192 -5.32 -0.49 2.98
N VAL A 193 -6.12 -0.34 4.04
CA VAL A 193 -6.89 0.85 4.36
C VAL A 193 -6.58 1.28 5.78
N GLU A 194 -6.20 2.53 5.97
CA GLU A 194 -5.93 3.15 7.26
C GLU A 194 -6.93 4.27 7.50
N VAL A 195 -7.40 4.39 8.75
CA VAL A 195 -8.32 5.45 9.14
C VAL A 195 -7.63 6.41 10.10
N TRP A 196 -7.54 7.68 9.70
CA TRP A 196 -7.06 8.76 10.54
C TRP A 196 -8.14 9.28 11.47
N SER A 197 -7.75 9.57 12.71
CA SER A 197 -8.57 10.02 13.83
C SER A 197 -9.47 8.95 14.47
N ALA A 198 -9.01 8.45 15.62
CA ALA A 198 -9.64 7.38 16.40
C ALA A 198 -10.95 7.77 17.11
N VAL A 199 -11.24 9.07 17.27
CA VAL A 199 -12.28 9.56 18.21
C VAL A 199 -13.71 9.20 17.75
N PHE A 200 -13.93 9.04 16.44
CA PHE A 200 -15.23 8.64 15.84
C PHE A 200 -15.11 7.39 14.96
N CYS A 201 -14.10 6.56 15.22
CA CYS A 201 -13.65 5.54 14.29
C CYS A 201 -14.57 4.29 14.24
N TYR A 202 -15.37 4.00 15.28
CA TYR A 202 -16.17 2.76 15.31
C TYR A 202 -17.16 2.65 14.13
N ASP A 203 -18.05 3.63 13.97
CA ASP A 203 -19.11 3.55 12.96
C ASP A 203 -18.54 3.64 11.54
N PHE A 204 -17.51 4.45 11.36
CA PHE A 204 -16.83 4.57 10.07
C PHE A 204 -16.09 3.29 9.69
N MET A 205 -15.30 2.70 10.60
CA MET A 205 -14.65 1.40 10.36
C MET A 205 -15.67 0.31 10.08
N LYS A 206 -16.77 0.27 10.84
CA LYS A 206 -17.87 -0.66 10.58
C LYS A 206 -18.44 -0.46 9.17
N GLN A 207 -18.72 0.78 8.76
CA GLN A 207 -19.20 1.10 7.43
C GLN A 207 -18.22 0.64 6.35
N LEU A 208 -16.92 0.92 6.49
CA LEU A 208 -15.89 0.50 5.52
C LEU A 208 -15.83 -1.03 5.39
N VAL A 209 -15.80 -1.73 6.51
CA VAL A 209 -15.76 -3.20 6.56
C VAL A 209 -17.01 -3.82 5.94
N GLU A 210 -18.19 -3.33 6.29
CA GLU A 210 -19.46 -3.82 5.73
C GLU A 210 -19.57 -3.50 4.23
N SER A 211 -19.09 -2.33 3.81
CA SER A 211 -19.05 -1.93 2.40
C SER A 211 -18.17 -2.85 1.58
N PHE A 212 -16.98 -3.15 2.08
CA PHE A 212 -16.08 -4.08 1.41
C PHE A 212 -16.67 -5.50 1.38
N ARG A 213 -17.22 -6.01 2.49
CA ARG A 213 -17.84 -7.34 2.55
C ARG A 213 -18.98 -7.51 1.55
N LYS A 214 -19.89 -6.53 1.48
CA LYS A 214 -21.08 -6.59 0.62
C LYS A 214 -20.81 -6.24 -0.84
N GLY A 215 -19.69 -5.58 -1.14
CA GLY A 215 -19.37 -5.16 -2.50
C GLY A 215 -20.07 -3.88 -2.94
N GLU A 216 -20.66 -3.12 -2.01
CA GLU A 216 -21.32 -1.85 -2.28
C GLU A 216 -21.16 -0.90 -1.09
N MET A 217 -21.11 0.41 -1.33
CA MET A 217 -21.01 1.38 -0.23
C MET A 217 -22.25 1.35 0.66
N GLN A 218 -22.04 1.08 1.95
CA GLN A 218 -23.08 1.12 2.98
C GLN A 218 -23.26 2.55 3.51
N LYS A 219 -24.43 2.85 4.06
CA LYS A 219 -24.66 4.10 4.79
C LYS A 219 -24.03 4.03 6.17
N MET A 220 -23.45 5.14 6.62
CA MET A 220 -22.97 5.27 7.99
C MET A 220 -24.18 5.44 8.93
N HIS A 221 -24.22 4.67 10.00
CA HIS A 221 -25.21 4.79 11.06
C HIS A 221 -24.50 5.13 12.36
N SER A 222 -24.68 6.35 12.85
CA SER A 222 -24.08 6.80 14.10
C SER A 222 -24.62 6.01 15.29
N THR A 223 -23.73 5.59 16.17
CA THR A 223 -24.04 4.90 17.42
C THR A 223 -23.18 5.45 18.57
N ASP A 224 -23.57 5.18 19.81
CA ASP A 224 -22.77 5.56 21.00
C ASP A 224 -21.62 4.57 21.27
N LYS A 225 -21.22 3.80 20.25
CA LYS A 225 -20.24 2.74 20.42
C LYS A 225 -18.83 3.28 20.42
N GLN A 226 -18.02 2.73 21.30
CA GLN A 226 -16.62 3.11 21.45
C GLN A 226 -15.70 2.26 20.57
N ILE A 227 -14.53 2.78 20.24
CA ILE A 227 -13.52 2.09 19.41
C ILE A 227 -13.18 0.68 19.94
N LYS A 228 -13.14 0.49 21.27
CA LYS A 228 -12.88 -0.84 21.89
C LYS A 228 -13.90 -1.91 21.49
N GLN A 229 -15.10 -1.50 21.07
CA GLN A 229 -16.14 -2.42 20.64
C GLN A 229 -15.93 -2.93 19.20
N LEU A 230 -14.89 -2.46 18.49
CA LEU A 230 -14.48 -3.03 17.20
C LEU A 230 -14.13 -4.52 17.31
N GLU A 231 -13.67 -4.97 18.47
CA GLU A 231 -13.43 -6.39 18.77
C GLU A 231 -14.69 -7.24 18.53
N LYS A 232 -15.87 -6.69 18.81
CA LYS A 232 -17.17 -7.37 18.60
C LYS A 232 -17.50 -7.61 17.12
N ILE A 233 -16.85 -6.90 16.20
CA ILE A 233 -17.03 -7.08 14.74
C ILE A 233 -15.80 -7.72 14.07
N GLY A 234 -14.88 -8.26 14.88
CA GLY A 234 -13.76 -9.10 14.46
C GLY A 234 -12.40 -8.43 14.45
N PHE A 235 -12.30 -7.14 14.80
CA PHE A 235 -10.99 -6.49 14.91
C PHE A 235 -10.18 -7.10 16.05
N GLN A 236 -8.87 -7.13 15.87
CA GLN A 236 -7.91 -7.53 16.88
C GLN A 236 -7.10 -6.30 17.28
N LYS A 237 -6.75 -6.21 18.56
CA LYS A 237 -5.91 -5.12 19.04
C LYS A 237 -4.48 -5.32 18.53
N SER A 238 -3.96 -4.35 17.79
CA SER A 238 -2.56 -4.30 17.34
C SER A 238 -1.71 -3.55 18.37
N LEU A 239 -0.46 -3.96 18.54
CA LEU A 239 0.47 -3.29 19.47
C LEU A 239 0.88 -1.89 18.99
N SER A 240 0.94 -1.69 17.67
CA SER A 240 1.45 -0.46 17.06
C SER A 240 0.39 0.37 16.34
N ARG A 241 -0.78 -0.19 16.02
CA ARG A 241 -1.77 0.47 15.14
C ARG A 241 -3.20 0.48 15.67
N GLY A 242 -3.37 0.40 16.99
CA GLY A 242 -4.68 0.36 17.64
C GLY A 242 -5.43 -0.95 17.38
N TYR A 243 -6.21 -1.02 16.31
CA TYR A 243 -7.01 -2.18 15.92
C TYR A 243 -6.82 -2.53 14.44
N GLU A 244 -6.78 -3.82 14.15
CA GLU A 244 -6.65 -4.36 12.79
C GLU A 244 -7.72 -5.41 12.46
N LEU A 245 -8.15 -5.45 11.20
CA LEU A 245 -9.00 -6.52 10.66
C LEU A 245 -8.57 -6.84 9.24
N THR A 246 -8.41 -8.12 8.94
CA THR A 246 -8.16 -8.61 7.57
C THR A 246 -9.43 -9.22 7.00
N ILE A 247 -9.80 -8.83 5.78
CA ILE A 247 -10.95 -9.37 5.06
C ILE A 247 -10.50 -9.91 3.71
N GLU A 248 -10.90 -11.14 3.42
CA GLU A 248 -10.65 -11.81 2.15
C GLU A 248 -11.99 -12.10 1.46
N LYS A 249 -12.07 -11.85 0.14
CA LYS A 249 -13.22 -12.23 -0.68
C LYS A 249 -12.80 -12.46 -2.13
N ILE A 250 -13.69 -13.03 -2.94
CA ILE A 250 -13.54 -13.03 -4.40
C ILE A 250 -14.17 -11.74 -4.96
N GLN A 251 -13.41 -10.98 -5.73
CA GLN A 251 -13.86 -9.76 -6.41
C GLN A 251 -13.47 -9.85 -7.88
N ASN A 252 -14.44 -9.70 -8.79
CA ASN A 252 -14.22 -9.82 -10.24
C ASN A 252 -13.49 -11.12 -10.64
N GLY A 253 -13.83 -12.23 -9.99
CA GLY A 253 -13.21 -13.54 -10.24
C GLY A 253 -11.80 -13.74 -9.66
N LYS A 254 -11.22 -12.74 -8.97
CA LYS A 254 -9.90 -12.83 -8.35
C LYS A 254 -10.01 -12.76 -6.81
N PRO A 255 -9.15 -13.48 -6.06
CA PRO A 255 -9.02 -13.26 -4.62
C PRO A 255 -8.56 -11.83 -4.33
N LYS A 256 -9.24 -11.13 -3.41
CA LYS A 256 -8.86 -9.81 -2.92
C LYS A 256 -8.81 -9.83 -1.40
N LYS A 257 -7.72 -9.33 -0.85
CA LYS A 257 -7.43 -9.25 0.58
C LYS A 257 -7.15 -7.81 0.96
N ILE A 258 -7.89 -7.27 1.93
CA ILE A 258 -7.68 -5.92 2.46
C ILE A 258 -7.48 -5.99 3.97
N ARG A 259 -6.46 -5.30 4.46
CA ARG A 259 -6.24 -5.03 5.88
C ARG A 259 -6.77 -3.65 6.23
N PHE A 260 -7.52 -3.55 7.31
CA PHE A 260 -8.08 -2.32 7.85
C PHE A 260 -7.39 -1.98 9.16
N PHE A 261 -6.91 -0.75 9.31
CA PHE A 261 -6.25 -0.24 10.53
C PHE A 261 -6.94 1.02 11.05
N THR A 262 -7.01 1.18 12.37
CA THR A 262 -7.59 2.38 13.00
C THR A 262 -6.60 3.52 13.22
N GLU A 263 -5.32 3.26 12.98
CA GLU A 263 -4.23 4.22 13.13
C GLU A 263 -3.28 4.06 11.94
N ARG A 264 -2.68 5.18 11.54
CA ARG A 264 -1.67 5.24 10.50
C ARG A 264 -0.33 4.74 11.06
N GLU A 265 0.47 4.07 10.23
CA GLU A 265 1.87 3.71 10.55
C GLU A 265 2.80 4.93 10.60
#